data_AF-A0A957LI15-F1
#
_entry.id   AF-A0A957LI15-F1
#
_cell.length_a   1.000
_cell.length_b   1.000
_cell.length_c   1.000
_cell.angle_alpha   90.00
_cell.angle_beta   90.00
_cell.angle_gamma   90.00
#
_symmetry.space_group_name_H-M   'P 1'
#
loop_
_entity.id
_entity.type
_entity.pdbx_description
1 polymer ?
#
loop_
_entity_poly.entity_id
_entity_poly.type
_entity_poly.pdbx_seq_one_letter_code
_entity_poly.pdbx_strand_id
1 'polypeptide(L)'
;MTTQTETPTAMTKQQAWIHAMRPRTLPLALSSIGMGIFLAAAAGLADWPVAIFCILTTIFLQILSNLANDYGDSKHGADSITRRGPQRSVQMGLITAAEMKRAMFICASLAMVSGVILV
;
A
#
# COMPACT_ATOMS: atom_id res chain seq x y z
N MET A 1 -31.52 31.56 -4.40
CA MET A 1 -31.01 30.27 -3.87
C MET A 1 -29.86 29.86 -4.78
N THR A 2 -28.65 30.33 -4.48
CA THR A 2 -27.45 30.06 -5.29
C THR A 2 -26.93 28.67 -4.95
N THR A 3 -27.11 27.73 -5.87
CA THR A 3 -26.43 26.42 -5.82
C THR A 3 -24.93 26.68 -5.97
N GLN A 4 -24.21 26.66 -4.85
CA GLN A 4 -22.75 26.58 -4.85
C GLN A 4 -22.40 25.25 -5.52
N THR A 5 -21.83 25.33 -6.72
CA THR A 5 -21.12 24.22 -7.33
C THR A 5 -19.84 24.05 -6.53
N GLU A 6 -19.83 23.11 -5.58
CA GLU A 6 -18.59 22.64 -4.96
C GLU A 6 -17.68 22.12 -6.08
N THR A 7 -16.68 22.92 -6.46
CA THR A 7 -15.59 22.45 -7.32
C THR A 7 -14.96 21.25 -6.61
N PRO A 8 -14.93 20.04 -7.21
CA PRO A 8 -14.27 18.91 -6.58
C PRO A 8 -12.84 19.32 -6.30
N THR A 9 -12.42 19.28 -5.03
CA THR A 9 -11.04 19.64 -4.67
C THR A 9 -10.14 18.66 -5.40
N ALA A 10 -9.41 19.15 -6.42
CA ALA A 10 -8.56 18.31 -7.24
C ALA A 10 -7.56 17.59 -6.33
N MET A 11 -7.53 16.25 -6.40
CA MET A 11 -6.66 15.44 -5.55
C MET A 11 -5.19 15.78 -5.81
N THR A 12 -4.43 16.04 -4.76
CA THR A 12 -3.00 16.30 -4.89
C THR A 12 -2.24 15.01 -5.17
N LYS A 13 -1.05 15.11 -5.76
CA LYS A 13 -0.17 13.96 -5.99
C LYS A 13 0.18 13.21 -4.71
N GLN A 14 0.31 13.91 -3.58
CA GLN A 14 0.56 13.29 -2.26
C GLN A 14 -0.64 12.46 -1.80
N GLN A 15 -1.85 13.00 -1.91
CA GLN A 15 -3.08 12.26 -1.61
C GLN A 15 -3.22 11.04 -2.51
N ALA A 16 -2.86 11.18 -3.79
CA ALA A 16 -2.86 10.08 -4.75
C ALA A 16 -1.93 8.93 -4.30
N TRP A 17 -0.72 9.24 -3.82
CA TRP A 17 0.18 8.22 -3.25
C TRP A 17 -0.37 7.55 -2.00
N ILE A 18 -0.95 8.32 -1.08
CA ILE A 18 -1.57 7.78 0.14
C ILE A 18 -2.73 6.84 -0.21
N HIS A 19 -3.56 7.22 -1.18
CA HIS A 19 -4.63 6.36 -1.68
C HIS A 19 -4.09 5.08 -2.32
N ALA A 20 -3.05 5.17 -3.15
CA ALA A 20 -2.43 4.01 -3.80
C ALA A 20 -1.79 3.03 -2.79
N MET A 21 -1.18 3.53 -1.71
CA MET A 21 -0.62 2.68 -0.65
C MET A 21 -1.70 1.95 0.18
N ARG A 22 -2.95 2.43 0.15
CA ARG A 22 -4.11 1.92 0.90
C ARG A 22 -3.80 1.65 2.38
N PRO A 23 -3.52 2.68 3.20
CA PRO A 23 -3.14 2.52 4.60
C PRO A 23 -4.20 1.76 5.43
N ARG A 24 -5.46 1.78 5.01
CA ARG A 24 -6.56 1.03 5.66
C ARG A 24 -6.41 -0.49 5.56
N THR A 25 -5.61 -1.03 4.64
CA THR A 25 -5.33 -2.47 4.56
C THR A 25 -4.17 -2.90 5.47
N LEU A 26 -3.37 -1.95 5.98
CA LEU A 26 -2.21 -2.26 6.83
C LEU A 26 -2.61 -2.85 8.18
N PRO A 27 -3.65 -2.37 8.90
CA PRO A 27 -4.09 -2.99 10.15
C PRO A 27 -4.49 -4.46 9.97
N LEU A 28 -5.11 -4.80 8.83
CA LEU A 28 -5.48 -6.18 8.53
C LEU A 28 -4.24 -7.07 8.37
N ALA A 29 -3.25 -6.64 7.60
CA ALA A 29 -1.99 -7.38 7.42
C ALA A 29 -1.18 -7.49 8.73
N LEU A 30 -1.18 -6.43 9.53
CA LEU A 30 -0.46 -6.40 10.81
C LEU A 30 -1.13 -7.26 11.88
N SER A 31 -2.43 -7.55 11.76
CA SER A 31 -3.14 -8.38 12.75
C SER A 31 -2.56 -9.80 12.86
N SER A 32 -2.19 -10.43 11.74
CA SER A 32 -1.60 -11.77 11.73
C SER A 32 -0.18 -11.79 12.31
N ILE A 33 0.63 -10.77 11.99
CA ILE A 33 1.96 -10.58 12.57
C ILE A 33 1.87 -10.31 14.07
N GLY A 34 0.94 -9.45 14.49
CA GLY A 34 0.67 -9.16 15.89
C GLY A 34 0.29 -10.40 16.69
N MET A 35 -0.51 -11.31 16.11
CA MET A 35 -0.84 -12.60 16.73
C MET A 35 0.42 -13.47 16.92
N GLY A 36 1.29 -13.56 15.92
CA GLY A 36 2.55 -14.30 16.02
C GLY A 36 3.47 -13.74 17.12
N ILE A 37 3.62 -12.42 17.17
CA ILE A 37 4.39 -11.73 18.21
C ILE A 37 3.79 -11.99 19.60
N PHE A 38 2.46 -11.92 19.73
CA PHE A 38 1.75 -12.18 20.98
C PHE A 38 2.00 -13.61 21.48
N LEU A 39 1.91 -14.61 20.60
CA LEU A 39 2.18 -16.01 20.96
C LEU A 39 3.63 -16.23 21.40
N ALA A 40 4.60 -15.64 20.68
CA ALA A 40 6.01 -15.72 21.06
C ALA A 40 6.26 -15.05 22.43
N ALA A 41 5.64 -13.90 22.68
CA ALA A 41 5.74 -13.20 23.96
C ALA A 41 5.09 -14.01 25.10
N ALA A 42 3.92 -14.60 24.87
CA ALA A 42 3.25 -15.44 25.85
C ALA A 42 4.06 -16.70 26.21
N ALA A 43 4.87 -17.22 25.28
CA ALA A 43 5.78 -18.33 25.50
C ALA A 43 7.14 -17.93 26.10
N GLY A 44 7.41 -16.64 26.30
CA GLY A 44 8.71 -16.14 26.76
C GLY A 44 9.83 -16.23 25.71
N LEU A 45 9.47 -16.38 24.44
CA LEU A 45 10.39 -16.55 23.29
C LEU A 45 10.40 -15.31 22.37
N ALA A 46 9.90 -14.17 22.85
CA ALA A 46 9.84 -12.96 22.04
C ALA A 46 11.24 -12.39 21.77
N ASP A 47 11.57 -12.31 20.49
CA ASP A 47 12.71 -11.57 19.97
C ASP A 47 12.19 -10.26 19.33
N TRP A 48 12.48 -9.14 19.99
CA TRP A 48 12.01 -7.82 19.56
C TRP A 48 12.60 -7.35 18.22
N PRO A 49 13.91 -7.52 17.95
CA PRO A 49 14.46 -7.35 16.61
C PRO A 49 13.68 -8.12 15.53
N VAL A 50 13.43 -9.42 15.73
CA VAL A 50 12.66 -10.26 14.80
C VAL A 50 11.24 -9.71 14.60
N ALA A 51 10.56 -9.32 15.68
CA ALA A 51 9.23 -8.72 15.62
C ALA A 51 9.21 -7.43 14.78
N ILE A 52 10.20 -6.55 14.93
CA ILE A 52 10.32 -5.31 14.15
C ILE A 52 10.53 -5.62 12.67
N PHE A 53 11.44 -6.54 12.32
CA PHE A 53 11.69 -6.90 10.93
C PHE A 53 10.51 -7.63 10.28
N CYS A 54 9.75 -8.44 11.03
CA CYS A 54 8.47 -9.02 10.58
C CYS A 54 7.45 -7.94 10.23
N ILE A 55 7.28 -6.93 11.09
CA ILE A 55 6.37 -5.80 10.85
C ILE A 55 6.80 -5.00 9.62
N LEU A 56 8.08 -4.64 9.52
CA LEU A 56 8.62 -3.89 8.39
C LEU A 56 8.43 -4.63 7.07
N THR A 57 8.81 -5.91 7.03
CA THR A 57 8.66 -6.76 5.85
C THR A 57 7.19 -6.84 5.42
N THR A 58 6.28 -7.02 6.38
CA THR A 58 4.84 -7.11 6.12
C THR A 58 4.28 -5.79 5.56
N ILE A 59 4.69 -4.65 6.12
CA ILE A 59 4.27 -3.34 5.61
C ILE A 59 4.74 -3.13 4.17
N PHE A 60 6.00 -3.43 3.87
CA PHE A 60 6.54 -3.25 2.52
C PHE A 60 5.88 -4.18 1.51
N LEU A 61 5.64 -5.45 1.86
CA LEU A 61 4.93 -6.40 1.00
C LEU A 61 3.46 -6.00 0.79
N GLN A 62 2.78 -5.50 1.83
CA GLN A 62 1.40 -5.06 1.72
C GLN A 62 1.27 -3.82 0.83
N ILE A 63 2.18 -2.84 0.99
CA ILE A 63 2.24 -1.66 0.13
C ILE A 63 2.58 -2.09 -1.31
N LEU A 64 3.58 -2.95 -1.50
CA LEU A 64 3.97 -3.46 -2.83
C LEU A 64 2.78 -4.10 -3.55
N SER A 65 2.02 -4.97 -2.87
CA SER A 65 0.82 -5.61 -3.42
C SER A 65 -0.23 -4.57 -3.84
N ASN A 66 -0.46 -3.54 -3.01
CA ASN A 66 -1.39 -2.47 -3.33
C ASN A 66 -0.95 -1.67 -4.57
N LEU A 67 0.33 -1.30 -4.66
CA LEU A 67 0.91 -0.60 -5.80
C LEU A 67 0.88 -1.46 -7.07
N ALA A 68 1.18 -2.76 -6.97
CA ALA A 68 1.14 -3.70 -8.07
C ALA A 68 -0.27 -3.90 -8.64
N ASN A 69 -1.27 -3.96 -7.77
CA ASN A 69 -2.66 -4.02 -8.18
C ASN A 69 -3.08 -2.75 -8.94
N ASP A 70 -2.76 -1.56 -8.42
CA ASP A 70 -3.05 -0.29 -9.11
C ASP A 70 -2.28 -0.15 -10.44
N TYR A 71 -1.03 -0.63 -10.48
CA TYR A 71 -0.22 -0.67 -11.70
C TYR A 71 -0.82 -1.61 -12.76
N GLY A 72 -1.17 -2.84 -12.36
CA GLY A 72 -1.78 -3.84 -13.22
C GLY A 72 -3.10 -3.36 -13.79
N ASP A 73 -3.94 -2.74 -12.96
CA ASP A 73 -5.23 -2.19 -13.36
C ASP A 73 -5.09 -1.03 -14.37
N SER A 74 -4.03 -0.21 -14.25
CA SER A 74 -3.72 0.85 -15.22
C SER A 74 -3.21 0.33 -16.57
N LYS A 75 -2.53 -0.83 -16.58
CA LYS A 75 -1.94 -1.45 -17.78
C LYS A 75 -2.94 -2.28 -18.58
N HIS A 76 -3.91 -2.91 -17.91
CA HIS A 76 -4.88 -3.82 -18.54
C HIS A 76 -6.20 -3.14 -18.95
N GLY A 77 -6.29 -1.81 -18.86
CA GLY A 77 -7.43 -1.07 -19.41
C GLY A 77 -8.76 -1.36 -18.71
N ALA A 78 -8.80 -1.34 -17.37
CA ALA A 78 -10.06 -1.37 -16.62
C ALA A 78 -10.84 -0.03 -16.68
N ASP A 79 -10.84 0.63 -17.85
CA ASP A 79 -11.65 1.80 -18.19
C ASP A 79 -12.68 1.41 -19.26
N SER A 80 -13.53 0.43 -18.95
CA SER A 80 -14.79 0.25 -19.66
C SER A 80 -15.91 0.93 -18.88
N ILE A 81 -16.01 2.26 -19.03
CA ILE A 81 -17.23 3.11 -19.07
C ILE A 81 -18.27 3.00 -17.91
N THR A 82 -18.12 2.12 -16.92
CA THR A 82 -19.22 1.75 -16.01
C THR A 82 -18.77 1.35 -14.61
N ARG A 83 -17.81 2.06 -14.00
CA ARG A 83 -17.45 1.82 -12.59
C ARG A 83 -17.78 3.00 -11.67
N ARG A 84 -18.76 2.77 -10.78
CA ARG A 84 -19.07 3.60 -9.60
C ARG A 84 -18.11 3.29 -8.45
N GLY A 85 -16.82 3.53 -8.64
CA GLY A 85 -15.80 3.43 -7.59
C GLY A 85 -14.94 4.69 -7.57
N PRO A 86 -14.31 5.06 -6.44
CA PRO A 86 -13.43 6.23 -6.39
C PRO A 86 -12.31 6.08 -7.41
N GLN A 87 -12.14 7.11 -8.23
CA GLN A 87 -11.19 7.17 -9.33
C GLN A 87 -9.75 6.88 -8.84
N ARG A 88 -9.01 6.03 -9.56
CA ARG A 88 -7.67 5.59 -9.14
C ARG A 88 -6.58 6.57 -9.55
N SER A 89 -5.57 6.70 -8.70
CA SER A 89 -4.48 7.67 -8.77
C SER A 89 -3.64 7.63 -10.06
N VAL A 90 -3.46 6.45 -10.66
CA VAL A 90 -2.76 6.29 -11.95
C VAL A 90 -3.67 6.64 -13.13
N GLN A 91 -4.98 6.33 -13.05
CA GLN A 91 -5.98 6.69 -14.07
C GLN A 91 -6.22 8.21 -14.13
N MET A 92 -6.05 8.92 -13.02
CA MET A 92 -6.10 10.39 -13.00
C MET A 92 -4.85 11.06 -13.62
N GLY A 93 -3.83 10.29 -14.04
CA GLY A 93 -2.57 10.84 -14.56
C GLY A 93 -1.67 11.52 -13.52
N LEU A 94 -2.07 11.53 -12.24
CA LEU A 94 -1.32 12.15 -11.14
C LEU A 94 -0.01 11.39 -10.80
N ILE A 95 -0.01 10.07 -11.02
CA ILE A 95 1.16 9.20 -10.87
C ILE A 95 1.38 8.48 -12.20
N THR A 96 2.57 8.61 -12.75
CA THR A 96 2.93 7.95 -14.01
C THR A 96 3.20 6.46 -13.79
N ALA A 97 2.99 5.64 -14.83
CA ALA A 97 3.32 4.22 -14.82
C ALA A 97 4.81 3.96 -14.47
N ALA A 98 5.72 4.85 -14.88
CA ALA A 98 7.15 4.76 -14.57
C ALA A 98 7.43 5.02 -13.09
N GLU A 99 6.78 6.03 -12.49
CA GLU A 99 6.88 6.31 -11.06
C GLU A 99 6.33 5.16 -10.22
N MET A 100 5.18 4.59 -10.62
CA MET A 100 4.60 3.43 -9.95
C MET A 100 5.53 2.21 -9.99
N LYS A 101 6.15 1.93 -11.15
CA LYS A 101 7.18 0.87 -11.27
C LYS A 101 8.36 1.10 -10.34
N ARG A 102 8.87 2.34 -10.25
CA ARG A 102 9.96 2.69 -9.35
C ARG A 102 9.57 2.46 -7.89
N ALA A 103 8.38 2.91 -7.48
CA ALA A 103 7.89 2.70 -6.12
C ALA A 103 7.76 1.21 -5.78
N MET A 104 7.22 0.39 -6.70
CA MET A 104 7.19 -1.06 -6.52
C MET A 104 8.59 -1.66 -6.36
N PHE A 105 9.57 -1.24 -7.17
CA PHE A 105 10.94 -1.74 -7.06
C PHE A 105 11.58 -1.38 -5.71
N ILE A 106 11.35 -0.15 -5.23
CA ILE A 106 11.81 0.30 -3.92
C ILE A 106 11.18 -0.54 -2.80
N CYS A 107 9.85 -0.72 -2.80
CA CYS A 107 9.17 -1.53 -1.80
C CYS A 107 9.63 -2.99 -1.82
N ALA A 108 9.83 -3.58 -3.01
CA ALA A 108 10.36 -4.94 -3.15
C ALA A 108 11.78 -5.07 -2.59
N SER A 109 12.64 -4.08 -2.87
CA SER A 109 14.02 -4.06 -2.36
C SER A 109 14.05 -3.93 -0.83
N LEU A 110 13.23 -3.04 -0.27
CA LEU A 110 13.11 -2.85 1.17
C LEU A 110 12.55 -4.11 1.86
N ALA A 111 11.52 -4.73 1.29
CA ALA A 111 10.98 -6.00 1.78
C ALA A 111 12.02 -7.12 1.76
N MET A 112 12.83 -7.20 0.68
CA MET A 112 13.89 -8.19 0.56
C MET A 112 14.99 -7.95 1.59
N VAL A 113 15.46 -6.72 1.76
CA VAL A 113 16.50 -6.38 2.74
C VAL A 113 16.01 -6.66 4.17
N SER A 114 14.79 -6.23 4.52
CA SER A 114 14.23 -6.50 5.85
C SER A 114 14.01 -7.99 6.10
N GLY A 115 13.57 -8.73 5.07
CA GLY A 115 13.38 -10.18 5.13
C GLY A 115 14.68 -10.96 5.22
N VAL A 116 15.77 -10.48 4.60
CA VAL A 116 17.11 -11.10 4.73
C VAL A 116 17.71 -10.84 6.11
N ILE A 117 17.54 -9.64 6.67
CA ILE A 117 18.04 -9.34 8.04
C ILE A 117 17.27 -10.13 9.11
N LEU A 118 16.02 -10.48 8.83
CA LEU A 118 15.16 -11.26 9.71
C LEU A 118 15.61 -12.73 9.88
N VAL A 119 16.27 -13.30 8.87
CA VAL A 119 16.68 -14.72 8.79
C VAL A 119 18.11 -14.90 9.28
#